data_AF-A0A933E7R3-F1
#
_entry.id   AF-A0A933E7R3-F1
#
_cell.length_a   1.000
_cell.length_b   1.000
_cell.length_c   1.000
_cell.angle_alpha   90.00
_cell.angle_beta   90.00
_cell.angle_gamma   90.00
#
_symmetry.space_group_name_H-M   'P 1'
#
loop_
_entity.id
_entity.type
_entity.pdbx_description
1 polymer ?
#
loop_
_entity_poly.entity_id
_entity_poly.type
_entity_poly.pdbx_seq_one_letter_code
_entity_poly.pdbx_strand_id
1 'polypeptide(L)' 'MPRGEGRVLVTLDKDFGARIYRDAEAHAGLVRLPDLPGAGRVRALAQAVERHAQDLEHGAVVTVRGGWIRVSNPPD' A
#
# COMPACT_ATOMS: atom_id res chain seq x y z
N MET A 1 3.36 -21.46 10.76
CA MET A 1 3.65 -20.38 9.80
C MET A 1 2.36 -19.60 9.59
N PRO A 2 2.23 -18.34 10.02
CA PRO A 2 1.06 -17.57 9.63
C PRO A 2 1.13 -17.39 8.11
N ARG A 3 0.28 -18.14 7.41
CA ARG A 3 0.11 -18.03 5.95
C ARG A 3 -0.68 -16.75 5.72
N GLY A 4 0.02 -15.64 5.54
CA GLY A 4 -0.59 -14.44 4.99
C GLY A 4 -1.30 -14.78 3.69
N GLU A 5 -2.52 -14.31 3.51
CA GLU A 5 -3.36 -14.66 2.36
C GLU A 5 -2.87 -14.07 1.02
N GLY A 6 -1.65 -13.52 0.97
CA GLY A 6 -1.07 -12.87 -0.22
C GLY A 6 -1.87 -11.64 -0.65
N ARG A 7 -2.56 -10.97 0.29
CA ARG A 7 -3.42 -9.83 -0.01
C ARG A 7 -2.67 -8.51 0.14
N VAL A 8 -3.03 -7.55 -0.70
CA VAL A 8 -2.60 -6.16 -0.57
C VAL A 8 -3.53 -5.45 0.39
N LEU A 9 -2.96 -4.77 1.40
CA LEU A 9 -3.72 -3.95 2.33
C LEU A 9 -3.90 -2.54 1.77
N VAL A 10 -5.08 -1.94 1.97
CA VAL A 10 -5.37 -0.56 1.57
C VAL A 10 -5.77 0.25 2.80
N THR A 11 -5.11 1.38 3.03
CA THR A 11 -5.39 2.24 4.19
C THR A 11 -5.43 3.72 3.82
N LEU A 12 -6.26 4.48 4.55
CA LEU A 12 -6.31 5.95 4.49
C LEU A 12 -5.41 6.58 5.58
N ASP A 13 -4.90 5.77 6.50
CA ASP A 13 -4.19 6.23 7.67
C ASP A 13 -2.73 6.62 7.36
N LYS A 14 -2.35 7.83 7.77
CA LYS A 14 -1.02 8.43 7.61
C LYS A 14 0.03 7.90 8.59
N ASP A 15 -0.38 7.20 9.64
CA ASP A 15 0.49 6.66 10.69
C ASP A 15 0.58 5.12 10.67
N PHE A 16 -0.10 4.48 9.72
CA PHE A 16 -0.22 3.03 9.59
C PHE A 16 1.13 2.29 9.46
N GLY A 17 2.18 2.97 8.99
CA GLY A 17 3.52 2.38 8.80
C GLY A 17 4.13 1.82 10.08
N ALA A 18 3.84 2.40 11.24
CA ALA A 18 4.37 1.93 12.52
C ALA A 18 3.69 0.65 13.03
N ARG A 19 2.48 0.33 12.55
CA ARG A 19 1.75 -0.91 12.91
C ARG A 19 2.21 -2.08 12.05
N ILE A 20 2.36 -1.86 10.74
CA ILE A 20 2.83 -2.88 9.79
C ILE A 20 4.20 -3.45 10.20
N TYR A 21 5.15 -2.58 10.57
CA TYR A 21 6.51 -3.00 10.90
C TYR A 21 6.60 -3.78 12.21
N ARG A 22 5.68 -3.53 13.16
CA ARG A 22 5.67 -4.24 14.46
C ARG A 22 4.97 -5.58 14.40
N ASP A 23 3.85 -5.66 13.69
CA ASP A 23 2.98 -6.84 13.78
C ASP A 23 3.32 -7.89 12.72
N ALA A 24 4.20 -7.58 11.76
CA ALA A 24 4.68 -8.49 10.72
C ALA A 24 3.54 -9.31 10.08
N GLU A 25 2.35 -8.71 9.96
CA GLU A 25 1.23 -9.36 9.31
C GLU A 25 1.61 -9.58 7.86
N ALA A 26 1.62 -10.84 7.45
CA ALA A 26 2.04 -11.28 6.13
C ALA A 26 1.05 -10.79 5.06
N HIS A 27 1.20 -9.55 4.63
CA HIS A 27 0.53 -8.99 3.47
C HIS A 27 1.48 -9.01 2.28
N ALA A 28 0.92 -9.10 1.07
CA ALA A 28 1.72 -9.00 -0.15
C ALA A 28 2.32 -7.60 -0.31
N GLY A 29 1.62 -6.55 0.13
CA GLY A 29 2.05 -5.15 0.02
C GLY A 29 1.02 -4.20 0.64
N LEU A 30 1.30 -2.89 0.64
CA LEU A 30 0.44 -1.86 1.24
C LEU A 30 0.20 -0.70 0.27
N VAL A 31 -1.06 -0.33 0.06
CA VAL A 31 -1.44 0.92 -0.61
C VAL A 31 -1.96 1.93 0.42
N ARG A 32 -1.43 3.14 0.39
CA ARG A 32 -1.77 4.25 1.28
C ARG A 32 -2.33 5.40 0.48
N LEU A 33 -3.49 5.92 0.88
CA LEU A 33 -4.22 6.98 0.18
C LEU A 33 -4.46 8.18 1.11
N PRO A 34 -3.44 8.72 1.82
CA PRO A 34 -3.65 9.81 2.75
C PRO A 34 -4.14 11.06 2.02
N ASP A 35 -5.05 11.78 2.64
CA ASP A 35 -5.50 13.11 2.20
C ASP A 35 -6.14 13.16 0.79
N LEU A 36 -6.56 12.00 0.24
CA LEU A 36 -7.27 11.93 -1.05
C LEU A 36 -8.78 12.15 -0.87
N PRO A 37 -9.40 13.10 -1.59
CA PRO A 37 -10.85 13.28 -1.57
C PRO A 37 -11.56 12.05 -2.18
N GLY A 38 -12.76 11.74 -1.68
CA GLY A 38 -13.51 10.55 -2.07
C GLY A 38 -13.73 10.41 -3.58
N ALA A 39 -14.01 11.53 -4.26
CA ALA A 39 -14.27 11.56 -5.71
C ALA A 39 -13.09 11.11 -6.59
N GLY A 40 -11.84 11.22 -6.10
CA GLY A 40 -10.64 10.78 -6.84
C GLY A 40 -10.08 9.44 -6.36
N ARG A 41 -10.53 8.95 -5.20
CA ARG A 41 -9.86 7.87 -4.47
C ARG A 41 -9.92 6.54 -5.18
N VAL A 42 -11.08 6.17 -5.75
CA VAL A 42 -11.25 4.91 -6.48
C VAL A 42 -10.34 4.86 -7.69
N ARG A 43 -10.31 5.95 -8.48
CA ARG A 43 -9.43 6.05 -9.65
C ARG A 43 -7.96 6.01 -9.25
N ALA A 44 -7.57 6.73 -8.20
CA ALA A 44 -6.21 6.74 -7.69
C ALA A 44 -5.75 5.37 -7.20
N LEU A 45 -6.62 4.64 -6.49
CA LEU A 45 -6.35 3.27 -6.03
C LEU A 45 -6.19 2.32 -7.22
N ALA A 46 -7.10 2.36 -8.19
CA ALA A 46 -7.02 1.51 -9.38
C ALA A 46 -5.68 1.73 -10.13
N GLN A 47 -5.31 2.98 -10.38
CA GLN A 47 -4.03 3.30 -11.05
C GLN A 47 -2.81 2.84 -10.24
N ALA A 48 -2.86 2.96 -8.91
CA ALA A 48 -1.76 2.52 -8.06
C ALA A 48 -1.59 1.00 -8.10
N VAL A 49 -2.69 0.25 -8.03
CA VAL A 49 -2.67 -1.22 -8.10
C VAL A 49 -2.21 -1.69 -9.48
N GLU A 50 -2.76 -1.13 -10.56
CA GLU A 50 -2.41 -1.53 -11.93
C GLU A 50 -0.93 -1.25 -12.26
N ARG A 51 -0.40 -0.09 -11.86
CA ARG A 51 0.97 0.31 -12.21
C ARG A 51 2.04 -0.32 -11.33
N HIS A 52 1.69 -0.69 -10.10
CA HIS A 52 2.63 -1.18 -9.10
C HIS A 52 2.28 -2.57 -8.60
N ALA A 53 1.53 -3.36 -9.38
CA ALA A 53 1.12 -4.71 -9.00
C ALA A 53 2.33 -5.58 -8.64
N GLN A 54 3.38 -5.57 -9.47
CA GLN A 54 4.60 -6.32 -9.20
C GLN A 54 5.29 -5.85 -7.93
N ASP A 55 5.44 -4.54 -7.72
CA ASP A 55 6.03 -4.00 -6.49
C ASP A 55 5.21 -4.45 -5.26
N LEU A 56 3.89 -4.37 -5.35
CA LEU A 56 2.93 -4.76 -4.32
C LEU A 56 2.88 -6.27 -4.07
N GLU A 57 3.31 -7.11 -5.00
CA GLU A 57 3.47 -8.55 -4.78
C GLU A 57 4.78 -8.87 -4.03
N HIS A 58 5.79 -7.99 -4.15
CA HIS A 58 7.10 -8.11 -3.52
C HIS A 58 7.22 -7.37 -2.18
N GLY A 59 6.11 -6.97 -1.54
CA GLY A 59 6.14 -6.33 -0.23
C GLY A 59 6.17 -4.80 -0.25
N ALA A 60 6.09 -4.15 -1.43
CA ALA A 60 6.25 -2.70 -1.48
C ALA A 60 5.11 -1.94 -0.79
N VAL A 61 5.48 -0.75 -0.31
CA VAL A 61 4.56 0.26 0.20
C VAL A 61 4.37 1.34 -0.85
N VAL A 62 3.17 1.40 -1.42
CA VAL A 62 2.76 2.40 -2.40
C VAL A 62 1.96 3.48 -1.70
N THR A 63 2.43 4.72 -1.71
CA THR A 63 1.73 5.88 -1.14
C THR A 63 1.29 6.81 -2.25
N VAL A 64 -0.01 7.05 -2.36
CA VAL A 64 -0.61 7.97 -3.34
C VAL A 64 -1.07 9.21 -2.62
N ARG A 65 -0.63 10.37 -3.10
CA ARG A 65 -1.11 11.68 -2.66
C ARG A 65 -1.57 12.47 -3.88
N GLY A 66 -2.31 13.56 -3.67
CA GLY A 66 -2.83 14.42 -4.74
C GLY A 66 -1.76 14.92 -5.70
N GLY A 67 -1.49 14.14 -6.76
CA GLY A 67 -0.55 14.44 -7.83
C GLY A 67 0.71 13.56 -7.91
N TRP A 68 1.01 12.71 -6.92
CA TRP A 68 2.24 11.89 -6.96
C TRP A 68 2.08 10.54 -6.25
N ILE A 69 2.92 9.58 -6.68
CA ILE A 69 3.00 8.24 -6.11
C ILE A 69 4.42 8.02 -5.61
N ARG A 70 4.56 7.47 -4.41
CA ARG A 70 5.81 6.97 -3.85
C ARG A 70 5.76 5.46 -3.77
N VAL A 71 6.81 4.80 -4.25
CA VAL A 71 7.03 3.36 -4.01
C VAL A 71 8.20 3.23 -3.03
N SER A 72 8.07 2.34 -2.06
CA SER A 72 9.12 2.01 -1.10
C SER A 72 9.18 0.50 -0.95
N ASN A 73 10.26 -0.10 -1.43
CA ASN A 73 10.49 -1.54 -1.38
C ASN A 73 10.91 -1.95 0.04
N PRO A 74 10.61 -3.19 0.45
CA PRO A 74 11.15 -3.72 1.70
C PRO A 74 12.69 -3.79 1.63
N PRO A 75 13.39 -3.72 2.78
CA PRO A 75 14.82 -3.97 2.84
C PRO A 75 15.15 -5.42 2.44
N ASP A 76 16.31 -5.62 1.79
CA ASP A 76 16.86 -6.94 1.42
C ASP A 76 17.12 -7.84 2.64
#